data_AF-A0A3C0GFC9-F1
#
_entry.id   AF-A0A3C0GFC9-F1
#
_cell.length_a   1.000
_cell.length_b   1.000
_cell.length_c   1.000
_cell.angle_alpha   90.00
_cell.angle_beta   90.00
_cell.angle_gamma   90.00
#
_symmetry.space_group_name_H-M   'P 1'
#
loop_
_entity.id
_entity.type
_entity.pdbx_description
1 polymer ?
#
loop_
_entity_poly.entity_id
_entity_poly.type
_entity_poly.pdbx_seq_one_letter_code
_entity_poly.pdbx_strand_id
1 'polypeptide(L)'
;MIKRIFYSIAIVLLLCQACISQNTEHAPTALFQLSNPRVQASSIFFDSYTMLNFSIDMPNSIIKYTLDGSSVNQNAKVFSEPLKIQESAVIKAKMFHPDYKE
;
A
#
# COMPACT_ATOMS: atom_id res chain seq x y z
N MET A 1 -53.87 -28.21 10.11
CA MET A 1 -52.74 -28.47 9.19
C MET A 1 -51.96 -27.20 8.84
N ILE A 2 -52.66 -26.09 8.51
CA ILE A 2 -52.06 -24.81 8.09
C ILE A 2 -51.07 -24.17 9.10
N LYS A 3 -51.34 -24.26 10.41
CA LYS A 3 -50.49 -23.66 11.45
C LYS A 3 -49.09 -24.29 11.52
N ARG A 4 -48.98 -25.61 11.33
CA ARG A 4 -47.71 -26.37 11.35
C ARG A 4 -46.82 -26.01 10.16
N ILE A 5 -47.44 -25.77 9.00
CA ILE A 5 -46.76 -25.30 7.79
C ILE A 5 -46.23 -23.89 8.01
N PHE A 6 -47.03 -23.00 8.63
CA PHE A 6 -46.60 -21.65 8.98
C PHE A 6 -45.39 -21.62 9.94
N TYR A 7 -45.39 -22.43 11.01
CA TYR A 7 -44.24 -22.50 11.91
C TYR A 7 -42.98 -23.07 11.24
N SER A 8 -43.14 -24.02 10.32
CA SER A 8 -42.02 -24.60 9.58
C SER A 8 -41.39 -23.58 8.62
N ILE A 9 -42.20 -22.78 7.93
CA ILE A 9 -41.72 -21.69 7.06
C ILE A 9 -41.04 -20.58 7.88
N ALA A 10 -41.60 -20.24 9.05
CA ALA A 10 -41.02 -19.24 9.94
C ALA A 10 -39.64 -19.66 10.47
N ILE A 11 -39.46 -20.95 10.82
CA ILE A 11 -38.17 -21.50 11.27
C ILE A 11 -37.12 -21.48 10.14
N VAL A 12 -37.53 -21.83 8.91
CA VAL A 12 -36.62 -21.81 7.74
C VAL A 12 -36.19 -20.37 7.41
N LEU A 13 -37.09 -19.38 7.51
CA LEU A 13 -36.76 -17.97 7.30
C LEU A 13 -35.81 -17.42 8.38
N LEU A 14 -35.98 -17.85 9.63
CA LEU A 14 -35.08 -17.49 10.75
C LEU A 14 -33.68 -18.09 10.58
N LEU A 15 -33.57 -19.31 10.05
CA LEU A 15 -32.28 -19.95 9.75
C LEU A 15 -31.56 -19.30 8.55
N CYS A 16 -32.30 -18.77 7.56
CA CYS A 16 -31.71 -18.06 6.42
C CYS A 16 -31.03 -16.73 6.79
N GLN A 17 -31.46 -16.06 7.87
CA GLN A 17 -30.88 -14.76 8.26
C GLN A 17 -29.53 -14.89 8.97
N ALA A 18 -29.15 -16.08 9.43
CA ALA A 18 -27.86 -16.33 10.10
C ALA A 18 -26.65 -16.40 9.14
N CYS A 19 -26.88 -16.44 7.82
CA CYS A 19 -25.81 -16.49 6.81
C CYS A 19 -25.43 -15.14 6.21
N ILE A 20 -26.01 -14.03 6.68
CA ILE A 20 -25.59 -12.71 6.23
C ILE A 20 -24.31 -12.36 6.99
N SER A 21 -23.17 -12.72 6.40
CA SER A 21 -21.85 -12.25 6.82
C SER A 21 -21.92 -10.74 6.97
N GLN A 22 -21.58 -10.23 8.14
CA GLN A 22 -21.40 -8.79 8.34
C GLN A 22 -20.37 -8.35 7.30
N ASN A 23 -20.70 -7.33 6.51
CA ASN A 23 -19.72 -6.67 5.65
C ASN A 23 -18.55 -6.29 6.56
N THR A 24 -17.40 -6.91 6.36
CA THR A 24 -16.19 -6.54 7.09
C THR A 24 -15.83 -5.14 6.63
N GLU A 25 -16.19 -4.15 7.44
CA GLU A 25 -15.73 -2.76 7.34
C GLU A 25 -14.22 -2.79 7.62
N HIS A 26 -13.43 -3.10 6.60
CA HIS A 26 -11.98 -3.00 6.68
C HIS A 26 -11.61 -1.53 6.89
N ALA A 27 -10.67 -1.27 7.79
CA ALA A 27 -10.13 0.06 7.96
C ALA A 27 -9.59 0.58 6.61
N PRO A 28 -9.83 1.86 6.27
CA PRO A 28 -9.45 2.41 4.97
C PRO A 28 -7.94 2.24 4.77
N THR A 29 -7.53 1.70 3.62
CA THR A 29 -6.11 1.35 3.39
C THR A 29 -5.18 2.56 3.45
N ALA A 30 -5.71 3.77 3.23
CA ALA A 30 -5.03 5.03 3.46
C ALA A 30 -4.42 5.19 4.88
N LEU A 31 -4.88 4.42 5.88
CA LEU A 31 -4.32 4.44 7.24
C LEU A 31 -3.07 3.56 7.40
N PHE A 32 -2.82 2.62 6.48
CA PHE A 32 -1.72 1.67 6.59
C PHE A 32 -0.64 1.98 5.55
N GLN A 33 0.38 2.73 5.98
CA GLN A 33 1.59 2.96 5.21
C GLN A 33 2.65 1.92 5.58
N LEU A 34 3.30 1.34 4.57
CA LEU A 34 4.50 0.49 4.77
C LEU A 34 5.65 1.32 5.36
N SER A 35 6.66 0.64 5.92
CA SER A 35 7.89 1.29 6.34
C SER A 35 8.51 2.08 5.18
N ASN A 36 9.15 3.20 5.48
CA ASN A 36 9.90 3.95 4.48
C ASN A 36 11.09 3.11 3.98
N PRO A 37 11.45 3.21 2.69
CA PRO A 37 12.65 2.56 2.18
C PRO A 37 13.91 3.14 2.84
N ARG A 38 14.97 2.34 2.94
CA ARG A 38 16.25 2.86 3.46
C ARG A 38 16.99 3.57 2.33
N VAL A 39 17.41 4.79 2.59
CA VAL A 39 18.16 5.62 1.64
C VAL A 39 19.67 5.46 1.86
N GLN A 40 20.42 5.33 0.78
CA GLN A 40 21.88 5.17 0.81
C GLN A 40 22.49 6.09 -0.25
N ALA A 41 23.33 7.02 0.16
CA ALA A 41 24.10 7.87 -0.75
C ALA A 41 25.55 7.37 -0.81
N SER A 42 26.14 7.36 -2.00
CA SER A 42 27.55 6.92 -2.18
C SER A 42 28.57 7.88 -1.56
N SER A 43 28.17 9.12 -1.27
CA SER A 43 29.01 10.13 -0.63
C SER A 43 28.19 11.00 0.33
N ILE A 44 28.84 11.41 1.42
CA ILE A 44 28.32 12.39 2.39
C ILE A 44 28.49 13.84 1.91
N PHE A 45 29.47 14.08 1.02
CA PHE A 45 29.73 15.38 0.41
C PHE A 45 29.46 15.32 -1.10
N PHE A 46 28.86 16.38 -1.64
CA PHE A 46 28.51 16.46 -3.05
C PHE A 46 29.60 17.21 -3.79
N ASP A 47 30.52 16.49 -4.46
CA ASP A 47 31.58 17.13 -5.24
C ASP A 47 31.09 17.52 -6.64
N SER A 48 30.48 16.56 -7.36
CA SER A 48 29.93 16.75 -8.71
C SER A 48 28.65 15.97 -8.96
N TYR A 49 28.54 14.78 -8.35
CA TYR A 49 27.33 13.99 -8.29
C TYR A 49 27.38 13.06 -7.08
N THR A 50 26.23 12.51 -6.69
CA THR A 50 26.16 11.36 -5.79
C THR A 50 25.25 10.30 -6.40
N MET A 51 25.53 9.04 -6.09
CA MET A 51 24.63 7.93 -6.44
C MET A 51 23.71 7.68 -5.25
N LEU A 52 22.41 7.83 -5.48
CA LEU A 52 21.38 7.54 -4.51
C LEU A 52 20.80 6.16 -4.78
N ASN A 53 20.88 5.29 -3.79
CA ASN A 53 20.29 3.97 -3.82
C ASN A 53 19.19 3.87 -2.76
N PHE A 54 18.19 3.04 -3.02
CA PHE A 54 17.20 2.64 -2.02
C PHE A 54 17.28 1.14 -1.80
N SER A 55 17.18 0.70 -0.54
CA SER A 55 17.00 -0.72 -0.23
C SER A 55 15.62 -0.99 0.35
N ILE A 56 15.14 -2.19 0.05
CA ILE A 56 13.84 -2.69 0.45
C ILE A 56 14.00 -3.95 1.29
N ASP A 57 13.34 -3.98 2.43
CA ASP A 57 13.42 -5.11 3.37
C ASP A 57 12.18 -6.03 3.24
N MET A 58 11.26 -5.72 2.32
CA MET A 58 9.99 -6.43 2.12
C MET A 58 9.95 -7.08 0.73
N PRO A 59 9.80 -8.42 0.64
CA PRO A 59 9.64 -9.13 -0.62
C PRO A 59 8.47 -8.61 -1.45
N ASN A 60 8.55 -8.74 -2.77
CA ASN A 60 7.50 -8.38 -3.75
C ASN A 60 7.04 -6.91 -3.72
N SER A 61 7.71 -6.06 -2.95
CA SER A 61 7.43 -4.63 -2.90
C SER A 61 8.25 -3.88 -3.96
N ILE A 62 7.73 -2.75 -4.39
CA ILE A 62 8.40 -1.80 -5.29
C ILE A 62 8.56 -0.46 -4.58
N ILE A 63 9.58 0.30 -4.97
CA ILE A 63 9.77 1.68 -4.49
C ILE A 63 9.38 2.62 -5.62
N LYS A 64 8.57 3.63 -5.30
CA LYS A 64 8.34 4.77 -6.20
C LYS A 64 8.88 6.03 -5.55
N TYR A 65 9.23 7.02 -6.37
CA TYR A 65 9.86 8.24 -5.90
C TYR A 65 9.49 9.47 -6.73
N THR A 66 9.73 10.65 -6.14
CA THR A 66 9.67 11.97 -6.76
C THR A 66 10.96 12.72 -6.44
N LEU A 67 11.38 13.64 -7.33
CA LEU A 67 12.61 14.42 -7.19
C LEU A 67 12.35 15.92 -6.88
N ASP A 68 11.08 16.32 -6.97
CA ASP A 68 10.59 17.69 -6.79
C ASP A 68 9.92 17.91 -5.42
N GLY A 69 9.92 16.89 -4.55
CA GLY A 69 9.27 16.91 -3.25
C GLY A 69 7.76 16.74 -3.27
N SER A 70 7.15 16.49 -4.45
CA SER A 70 5.72 16.17 -4.57
C SER A 70 5.39 14.81 -3.93
N SER A 71 4.10 14.55 -3.68
CA SER A 71 3.67 13.29 -3.06
C SER A 71 3.89 12.09 -3.98
N VAL A 72 4.40 11.00 -3.41
CA VAL A 72 4.58 9.74 -4.13
C VAL A 72 3.24 9.00 -4.18
N ASN A 73 2.61 8.99 -5.35
CA ASN A 73 1.36 8.27 -5.61
C ASN A 73 1.57 7.11 -6.60
N GLN A 74 0.49 6.44 -7.02
CA GLN A 74 0.58 5.28 -7.92
C GLN A 74 1.21 5.59 -9.29
N ASN A 75 1.22 6.85 -9.73
CA ASN A 75 1.80 7.27 -11.01
C ASN A 75 3.25 7.77 -10.86
N ALA A 76 3.81 7.78 -9.64
CA ALA A 76 5.19 8.18 -9.41
C ALA A 76 6.17 7.21 -10.06
N LYS A 77 7.40 7.69 -10.31
CA LYS A 77 8.42 6.92 -11.03
C LYS A 77 8.88 5.73 -10.20
N VAL A 78 8.94 4.55 -10.82
CA VAL A 78 9.45 3.33 -10.19
C VAL A 78 10.98 3.39 -10.11
N PHE A 79 11.53 3.06 -8.95
CA PHE A 79 12.96 2.90 -8.74
C PHE A 79 13.39 1.51 -9.24
N SER A 80 14.23 1.47 -10.27
CA SER A 80 14.82 0.24 -10.83
C SER A 80 16.35 0.22 -10.78
N GLU A 81 16.98 1.38 -10.71
CA GLU A 81 18.44 1.54 -10.71
C GLU A 81 18.84 2.75 -9.84
N PRO A 82 20.07 2.74 -9.27
CA PRO A 82 20.60 3.88 -8.51
C PRO A 82 20.50 5.20 -9.28
N LEU A 83 20.05 6.25 -8.60
CA LEU A 83 19.82 7.56 -9.20
C LEU A 83 21.10 8.40 -9.13
N LYS A 84 21.56 8.90 -10.26
CA LYS A 84 22.63 9.90 -10.31
C LYS A 84 22.05 11.29 -10.05
N ILE A 85 22.43 11.91 -8.93
CA ILE A 85 21.98 13.25 -8.53
C ILE A 85 23.13 14.24 -8.76
N GLN A 86 22.92 15.22 -9.64
CA GLN A 86 23.92 16.24 -10.01
C GLN A 86 23.54 17.66 -9.55
N GLU A 87 22.26 17.86 -9.23
CA GLU A 87 21.70 19.13 -8.80
C GLU A 87 20.87 18.93 -7.54
N SER A 88 20.62 20.02 -6.81
CA SER A 88 19.78 20.00 -5.62
C SER A 88 18.38 19.49 -5.96
N ALA A 89 17.93 18.46 -5.24
CA ALA A 89 16.62 17.84 -5.41
C ALA A 89 15.99 17.52 -4.05
N VAL A 90 14.66 17.56 -3.98
CA VAL A 90 13.91 17.12 -2.79
C VAL A 90 13.31 15.76 -3.10
N ILE A 91 13.90 14.71 -2.52
CA ILE A 91 13.56 13.34 -2.90
C ILE A 91 12.60 12.77 -1.87
N LYS A 92 11.42 12.31 -2.33
CA LYS A 92 10.51 11.51 -1.53
C LYS A 92 10.41 10.12 -2.14
N ALA A 93 10.40 9.09 -1.30
CA ALA A 93 10.28 7.71 -1.72
C ALA A 93 9.28 6.96 -0.84
N LYS A 94 8.49 6.07 -1.44
CA LYS A 94 7.46 5.27 -0.77
C LYS A 94 7.47 3.84 -1.31
N MET A 95 7.26 2.88 -0.42
CA MET A 95 7.11 1.47 -0.78
C MET A 95 5.65 1.15 -1.15
N PHE A 96 5.47 0.30 -2.15
CA PHE A 96 4.18 -0.22 -2.60
C PHE A 96 4.26 -1.74 -2.69
N HIS A 97 3.23 -2.44 -2.25
CA HIS A 97 3.15 -3.90 -2.35
C HIS A 97 1.83 -4.28 -3.04
N PRO A 98 1.81 -5.28 -3.95
CA PRO A 98 0.63 -5.63 -4.74
C PRO A 98 -0.61 -5.96 -3.88
N ASP A 99 -0.40 -6.55 -2.71
CA ASP A 99 -1.47 -6.95 -1.79
C ASP A 99 -1.95 -5.83 -0.85
N TYR A 100 -1.26 -4.70 -0.82
CA TYR A 100 -1.62 -3.54 0.01
C TYR A 100 -2.01 -2.37 -0.89
N LYS A 101 -3.31 -2.28 -1.19
CA LYS A 101 -3.88 -1.23 -2.07
C LYS A 101 -4.36 -0.04 -1.26
N GLU A 102 -3.60 1.05 -1.28
CA GLU A 102 -3.97 2.37 -0.72
C GLU A 102 -5.38 2.85 -1.09
#